data_AF-A0A2V9ZLL0-F1
#
_entry.id   AF-A0A2V9ZLL0-F1
#
_cell.length_a   1.000
_cell.length_b   1.000
_cell.length_c   1.000
_cell.angle_alpha   90.00
_cell.angle_beta   90.00
_cell.angle_gamma   90.00
#
_symmetry.space_group_name_H-M   'P 1'
#
loop_
_entity.id
_entity.type
_entity.pdbx_description
1 polymer ?
#
loop_
_entity_poly.entity_id
_entity_poly.type
_entity_poly.pdbx_seq_one_letter_code
_entity_poly.pdbx_strand_id
1 'polypeptide(L)'
;MGVYKRELLRVLKNELEFLEKGGYGDFEKGSWRPAMFFEDSPSCPNRGVSEKPVPCSRCALRQLVPLAKRANEIPCRDIPLNQEGETLQSLYETATRDEVELKLDQWLRRTIERIERELKDEVFPLESDTSLNVAHA
;
A
#
# COMPACT_ATOMS: atom_id res chain seq x y z
N MET A 1 -3.24 13.01 -11.75
CA MET A 1 -3.53 11.94 -10.75
C MET A 1 -2.70 10.67 -10.98
N GLY A 2 -2.48 10.23 -12.23
CA GLY A 2 -1.72 9.00 -12.53
C GLY A 2 -0.28 8.89 -12.00
N VAL A 3 0.47 9.99 -11.80
CA VAL A 3 1.84 9.94 -11.22
C VAL A 3 1.82 9.41 -9.78
N TYR A 4 0.87 9.87 -8.95
CA TYR A 4 0.74 9.42 -7.56
C TYR A 4 0.29 7.97 -7.46
N LYS A 5 -0.59 7.52 -8.38
CA LYS A 5 -1.02 6.12 -8.45
C LYS A 5 0.13 5.18 -8.86
N ARG A 6 0.98 5.60 -9.81
CA ARG A 6 2.17 4.82 -10.20
C ARG A 6 3.17 4.68 -9.05
N GLU A 7 3.38 5.75 -8.29
CA GLU A 7 4.26 5.71 -7.13
C GLU A 7 3.69 4.83 -6.01
N LEU A 8 2.39 4.93 -5.72
CA LEU A 8 1.75 4.00 -4.78
C LEU A 8 1.88 2.56 -5.25
N LEU A 9 1.60 2.28 -6.53
CA LEU A 9 1.68 0.93 -7.09
C LEU A 9 3.08 0.35 -6.93
N ARG A 10 4.13 1.15 -7.22
CA ARG A 10 5.53 0.76 -7.02
C ARG A 10 5.80 0.39 -5.56
N VAL A 11 5.36 1.22 -4.61
CA VAL A 11 5.51 0.98 -3.17
C VAL A 11 4.81 -0.32 -2.74
N LEU A 12 3.57 -0.55 -3.18
CA LEU A 12 2.82 -1.75 -2.80
C LEU A 12 3.41 -3.03 -3.41
N LYS A 13 3.94 -2.98 -4.64
CA LYS A 13 4.63 -4.13 -5.24
C LYS A 13 5.92 -4.48 -4.50
N ASN A 14 6.71 -3.48 -4.13
CA ASN A 14 7.90 -3.66 -3.32
C ASN A 14 7.56 -4.26 -1.94
N GLU A 15 6.46 -3.81 -1.35
CA GLU A 15 5.95 -4.33 -0.09
C GLU A 15 5.55 -5.80 -0.20
N LEU A 16 4.81 -6.17 -1.24
CA LEU A 16 4.40 -7.56 -1.48
C LEU A 16 5.62 -8.46 -1.66
N GLU A 17 6.60 -8.04 -2.47
CA GLU A 17 7.84 -8.80 -2.67
C GLU A 17 8.63 -8.95 -1.36
N PHE A 18 8.67 -7.91 -0.52
CA PHE A 18 9.34 -7.96 0.78
C PHE A 18 8.65 -8.94 1.74
N LEU A 19 7.32 -8.93 1.76
CA LEU A 19 6.51 -9.85 2.56
C LEU A 19 6.69 -11.31 2.09
N GLU A 20 6.59 -11.58 0.79
CA GLU A 20 6.72 -12.93 0.20
C GLU A 20 8.10 -13.55 0.45
N LYS A 21 9.16 -12.72 0.52
CA LYS A 21 10.51 -13.17 0.85
C LYS A 21 10.74 -13.40 2.34
N GLY A 22 9.72 -13.24 3.18
CA GLY A 22 9.83 -13.36 4.63
C GLY A 22 10.60 -12.20 5.27
N GLY A 23 10.62 -11.03 4.65
CA GLY A 23 11.42 -9.88 5.11
C GLY A 23 11.04 -9.38 6.51
N TYR A 24 9.81 -9.65 6.95
CA TYR A 24 9.38 -9.40 8.32
C TYR A 24 9.85 -10.50 9.29
N GLY A 25 10.08 -11.73 8.81
CA GLY A 25 10.49 -12.89 9.62
C GLY A 25 11.90 -12.73 10.18
N ASP A 26 12.78 -12.03 9.45
CA ASP A 26 14.15 -11.78 9.87
C ASP A 26 14.25 -10.93 11.14
N PHE A 27 13.23 -10.14 11.48
CA PHE A 27 13.18 -9.40 12.74
C PHE A 27 13.07 -10.32 13.97
N GLU A 28 12.51 -11.53 13.85
CA GLU A 28 12.37 -12.43 15.01
C GLU A 28 13.69 -13.00 15.51
N LYS A 29 14.69 -13.13 14.63
CA LYS A 29 15.95 -13.78 14.98
C LYS A 29 16.91 -12.88 15.77
N GLY A 30 16.54 -11.63 16.05
CA GLY A 30 17.42 -10.71 16.80
C GLY A 30 16.87 -9.34 17.20
N SER A 31 15.58 -9.02 17.00
CA SER A 31 15.00 -7.74 17.45
C SER A 31 14.32 -7.84 18.82
N TRP A 32 14.34 -6.73 19.60
CA TRP A 32 13.66 -6.66 20.90
C TRP A 32 12.13 -6.70 20.79
N ARG A 33 11.58 -6.41 19.59
CA ARG A 33 10.14 -6.29 19.34
C ARG A 33 9.69 -7.07 18.10
N PRO A 34 8.39 -7.38 17.99
CA PRO A 34 7.80 -7.84 16.74
C PRO A 34 8.01 -6.84 15.61
N ALA A 35 8.01 -7.35 14.38
CA ALA A 35 8.05 -6.51 13.19
C ALA A 35 6.73 -5.76 13.02
N MET A 36 6.81 -4.47 12.67
CA MET A 36 5.67 -3.61 12.41
C MET A 36 5.54 -3.44 10.91
N PHE A 37 4.50 -4.04 10.34
CA PHE A 37 4.20 -3.98 8.91
C PHE A 37 4.07 -2.54 8.41
N PHE A 38 4.57 -2.32 7.20
CA PHE A 38 4.91 -1.04 6.58
C PHE A 38 6.01 -0.24 7.28
N GLU A 39 6.03 -0.11 8.60
CA GLU A 39 7.02 0.73 9.29
C GLU A 39 8.45 0.20 9.18
N ASP A 40 8.59 -1.12 9.28
CA ASP A 40 9.85 -1.83 9.19
C ASP A 40 10.20 -2.23 7.74
N SER A 41 9.32 -1.90 6.78
CA SER A 41 9.53 -2.11 5.35
C SER A 41 10.60 -1.18 4.78
N PRO A 42 11.43 -1.64 3.82
CA PRO A 42 12.29 -0.77 3.01
C PRO A 42 11.55 0.38 2.32
N SER A 43 10.24 0.26 2.13
CA SER A 43 9.39 1.30 1.54
C SER A 43 9.07 2.46 2.50
N CYS A 44 9.29 2.30 3.80
CA CYS A 44 9.07 3.36 4.79
C CYS A 44 10.26 4.34 4.81
N PRO A 45 10.01 5.65 4.59
CA PRO A 45 11.08 6.65 4.65
C PRO A 45 11.65 6.83 6.05
N ASN A 46 10.96 6.34 7.09
CA ASN A 46 11.37 6.44 8.49
C ASN A 46 11.97 5.14 9.03
N ARG A 47 12.16 4.10 8.20
CA ARG A 47 12.78 2.85 8.64
C ARG A 47 14.19 3.12 9.16
N GLY A 48 14.44 2.80 10.43
CA GLY A 48 15.76 2.95 11.06
C GLY A 48 16.21 4.40 11.31
N VAL A 49 15.32 5.39 11.15
CA VAL A 49 15.63 6.80 11.40
C VAL A 49 15.53 7.09 12.90
N SER A 50 16.65 7.46 13.52
CA SER A 50 16.71 7.82 14.94
C SER A 50 16.50 9.32 15.20
N GLU A 51 16.77 10.19 14.23
CA GLU A 51 16.69 11.64 14.40
C GLU A 51 15.96 12.32 13.23
N LYS A 52 14.85 13.00 13.56
CA LYS A 52 13.96 13.77 12.67
C LYS A 52 13.21 12.92 11.62
N PRO A 53 12.09 12.28 12.00
CA PRO A 53 11.28 11.51 11.05
C PRO A 53 10.69 12.40 9.95
N VAL A 54 10.66 11.86 8.73
CA VAL A 54 9.91 12.42 7.61
C VAL A 54 8.42 12.32 7.93
N PRO A 55 7.64 13.40 7.77
CA PRO A 55 6.19 13.33 7.98
C PRO A 55 5.55 12.27 7.09
N CYS A 56 4.76 11.36 7.67
CA CYS A 56 3.99 10.35 6.92
C CYS A 56 3.00 10.98 5.92
N SER A 57 2.73 12.29 6.01
CA SER A 57 2.00 13.05 4.99
C SER A 57 2.66 13.02 3.61
N ARG A 58 3.97 12.74 3.52
CA ARG A 58 4.74 12.61 2.28
C ARG A 58 4.90 11.16 1.79
N CYS A 59 4.40 10.18 2.52
CA CYS A 59 4.47 8.77 2.14
C CYS A 59 3.41 8.43 1.07
N ALA A 60 3.74 7.54 0.13
CA ALA A 60 2.78 7.10 -0.88
C ALA A 60 1.55 6.38 -0.27
N LEU A 61 1.75 5.61 0.80
CA LEU A 61 0.66 4.88 1.50
C LEU A 61 -0.41 5.81 2.09
N ARG A 62 -0.08 7.08 2.27
CA ARG A 62 -0.91 8.09 2.92
C ARG A 62 -2.27 8.28 2.25
N GLN A 63 -2.37 7.98 0.96
CA GLN A 63 -3.62 8.06 0.20
C GLN A 63 -4.61 6.93 0.52
N LEU A 64 -4.12 5.80 1.06
CA LEU A 64 -4.93 4.67 1.50
C LEU A 64 -5.45 4.84 2.94
N VAL A 65 -4.94 5.82 3.67
CA VAL A 65 -5.38 6.12 5.05
C VAL A 65 -6.71 6.89 5.03
N PRO A 66 -7.74 6.42 5.76
CA PRO A 66 -9.01 7.13 5.92
C PRO A 66 -8.83 8.55 6.41
N LEU A 67 -9.61 9.52 5.89
CA LEU A 67 -9.39 10.95 6.13
C LEU A 67 -9.26 11.32 7.62
N ALA A 68 -10.11 10.73 8.46
CA ALA A 68 -10.15 10.98 9.90
C ALA A 68 -8.92 10.47 10.67
N LYS A 69 -8.19 9.49 10.13
CA LYS A 69 -7.05 8.83 10.80
C LYS A 69 -5.69 9.40 10.38
N ARG A 70 -5.71 10.35 9.45
CA ARG A 70 -4.54 10.95 8.81
C ARG A 70 -3.64 11.76 9.73
N ALA A 71 -4.18 12.22 10.85
CA ALA A 71 -3.49 13.02 11.85
C ALA A 71 -2.89 12.17 12.99
N ASN A 72 -3.14 10.85 12.98
CA ASN A 72 -2.51 9.94 13.93
C ASN A 72 -0.99 9.90 13.72
N GLU A 73 -0.26 9.56 14.79
CA GLU A 73 1.20 9.50 14.78
C GLU A 73 1.74 8.53 13.71
N ILE A 74 1.12 7.36 13.58
CA ILE A 74 1.53 6.30 12.64
C ILE A 74 0.32 5.92 11.77
N PRO A 75 -0.05 6.78 10.80
CA PRO A 75 -1.32 6.67 10.10
C PRO A 75 -1.41 5.45 9.18
N CYS A 76 -0.27 4.85 8.78
CA CYS A 76 -0.26 3.63 7.97
C CYS A 76 -0.80 2.41 8.72
N ARG A 77 -0.83 2.42 10.07
CA ARG A 77 -1.46 1.35 10.85
C ARG A 77 -2.99 1.33 10.74
N ASP A 78 -3.59 2.47 10.39
CA ASP A 78 -5.04 2.65 10.28
C ASP A 78 -5.56 2.38 8.85
N ILE A 79 -4.75 1.81 7.97
CA ILE A 79 -5.20 1.40 6.63
C ILE A 79 -6.13 0.18 6.78
N PRO A 80 -7.38 0.24 6.29
CA PRO A 80 -8.27 -0.93 6.30
C PRO A 80 -7.78 -2.00 5.33
N LEU A 81 -7.63 -3.23 5.84
CA LEU A 81 -7.14 -4.38 5.07
C LEU A 81 -8.26 -5.23 4.47
N ASN A 82 -9.51 -5.02 4.90
CA ASN A 82 -10.67 -5.75 4.39
C ASN A 82 -11.99 -4.98 4.60
N GLN A 83 -13.09 -5.63 4.24
CA GLN A 83 -14.44 -5.07 4.27
C GLN A 83 -14.98 -4.87 5.70
N GLU A 84 -14.44 -5.61 6.68
CA GLU A 84 -14.80 -5.47 8.09
C GLU A 84 -14.14 -4.23 8.72
N GLY A 85 -13.22 -3.59 8.01
CA GLY A 85 -12.50 -2.42 8.48
C GLY A 85 -11.35 -2.75 9.42
N GLU A 86 -10.94 -4.01 9.53
CA GLU A 86 -9.76 -4.39 10.28
C GLU A 86 -8.54 -3.66 9.73
N THR A 87 -7.72 -3.09 10.62
CA THR A 87 -6.50 -2.37 10.31
C THR A 87 -5.30 -3.11 10.90
N LEU A 88 -4.07 -2.73 10.56
CA LEU A 88 -2.90 -3.26 11.26
C LEU A 88 -2.98 -2.98 12.76
N GLN A 89 -3.45 -1.78 13.15
CA GLN A 89 -3.61 -1.44 14.56
C GLN A 89 -4.53 -2.42 15.29
N SER A 90 -5.70 -2.75 14.73
CA SER A 90 -6.61 -3.70 15.38
C SER A 90 -6.04 -5.13 15.35
N LEU A 91 -5.42 -5.53 14.25
CA LEU A 91 -4.87 -6.87 14.09
C LEU A 91 -3.67 -7.14 15.00
N TYR A 92 -2.86 -6.13 15.32
CA TYR A 92 -1.79 -6.27 16.33
C TYR A 92 -2.32 -6.61 17.72
N GLU A 93 -3.58 -6.27 18.02
CA GLU A 93 -4.21 -6.52 19.31
C GLU A 93 -4.97 -7.86 19.31
N THR A 94 -5.48 -8.29 18.16
CA THR A 94 -6.46 -9.40 18.09
C THR A 94 -6.01 -10.63 17.30
N ALA A 95 -4.96 -10.54 16.50
CA ALA A 95 -4.55 -11.59 15.58
C ALA A 95 -3.11 -12.05 15.83
N THR A 96 -2.84 -13.30 15.46
CA THR A 96 -1.48 -13.82 15.37
C THR A 96 -0.75 -13.17 14.20
N ARG A 97 0.58 -13.19 14.26
CA ARG A 97 1.42 -12.66 13.20
C ARG A 97 1.11 -13.29 11.84
N ASP A 98 1.01 -14.62 11.77
CA ASP A 98 0.72 -15.34 10.53
C ASP A 98 -0.62 -14.90 9.92
N GLU A 99 -1.62 -14.62 10.77
CA GLU A 99 -2.89 -14.05 10.33
C GLU A 99 -2.74 -12.61 9.81
N VAL A 100 -1.89 -11.79 10.44
CA VAL A 100 -1.60 -10.44 9.94
C VAL A 100 -0.91 -10.51 8.58
N GLU A 101 0.11 -11.36 8.42
CA GLU A 101 0.82 -11.57 7.16
C GLU A 101 -0.13 -12.04 6.05
N LEU A 102 -0.98 -13.02 6.35
CA LEU A 102 -1.97 -13.52 5.40
C LEU A 102 -2.97 -12.43 4.98
N LYS A 103 -3.52 -11.69 5.94
CA LYS A 103 -4.47 -10.59 5.65
C LYS A 103 -3.80 -9.48 4.84
N LEU A 104 -2.55 -9.16 5.15
CA LEU A 104 -1.76 -8.16 4.45
C LEU A 104 -1.42 -8.59 3.02
N ASP A 105 -0.96 -9.84 2.80
CA ASP A 105 -0.68 -10.40 1.47
C ASP A 105 -1.92 -10.30 0.57
N GLN A 106 -3.05 -10.79 1.07
CA GLN A 106 -4.31 -10.77 0.33
C GLN A 106 -4.75 -9.34 0.00
N TRP A 107 -4.59 -8.41 0.95
CA TRP A 107 -4.91 -7.00 0.73
C TRP A 107 -3.98 -6.35 -0.27
N LEU A 108 -2.68 -6.62 -0.22
CA LEU A 108 -1.69 -6.09 -1.16
C LEU A 108 -2.03 -6.51 -2.58
N ARG A 109 -2.26 -7.81 -2.83
CA ARG A 109 -2.64 -8.33 -4.15
C ARG A 109 -3.90 -7.65 -4.69
N ARG A 110 -4.99 -7.64 -3.90
CA ARG A 110 -6.26 -7.00 -4.31
C ARG A 110 -6.09 -5.51 -4.60
N THR A 111 -5.31 -4.81 -3.79
CA THR A 111 -5.09 -3.36 -3.91
C THR A 111 -4.23 -3.02 -5.12
N ILE A 112 -3.17 -3.79 -5.36
CA ILE A 112 -2.31 -3.70 -6.55
C ILE A 112 -3.14 -3.88 -7.81
N GLU A 113 -3.91 -4.97 -7.90
CA GLU A 113 -4.77 -5.24 -9.06
C GLU A 113 -5.77 -4.11 -9.33
N ARG A 114 -6.40 -3.57 -8.27
CA ARG A 114 -7.32 -2.44 -8.39
C ARG A 114 -6.62 -1.22 -8.99
N ILE A 115 -5.45 -0.85 -8.48
CA ILE A 115 -4.71 0.32 -8.96
C ILE A 115 -4.21 0.12 -10.39
N GLU A 116 -3.80 -1.10 -10.75
CA GLU A 116 -3.41 -1.43 -12.13
C GLU A 116 -4.56 -1.29 -13.12
N ARG A 117 -5.77 -1.74 -12.75
CA ARG A 117 -6.98 -1.53 -13.57
C ARG A 117 -7.28 -0.04 -13.74
N GLU A 118 -7.32 0.70 -12.63
CA GLU A 118 -7.56 2.15 -12.67
C GLU A 118 -6.53 2.89 -13.56
N LEU A 119 -5.26 2.48 -13.55
CA LEU A 119 -4.23 3.06 -14.40
C LEU A 119 -4.39 2.70 -15.88
N LYS A 120 -4.90 1.51 -16.21
CA LYS A 120 -5.22 1.12 -17.60
C LYS A 120 -6.40 1.93 -18.12
N ASP A 121 -7.44 2.08 -17.31
CA ASP A 121 -8.65 2.82 -17.68
C ASP A 121 -8.36 4.33 -17.84
N GLU A 122 -7.46 4.90 -17.03
CA GLU A 122 -7.02 6.31 -17.17
C GLU A 122 -6.24 6.59 -18.48
N VAL A 123 -5.65 5.56 -19.10
CA VAL A 123 -4.90 5.69 -20.37
C VAL A 123 -5.83 5.46 -21.58
N PHE A 124 -7.04 4.95 -21.38
CA PHE A 124 -7.96 4.53 -22.44
C PHE A 124 -9.23 5.43 -22.59
N PRO A 125 -9.08 6.74 -22.86
CA PRO A 125 -10.16 7.44 -23.59
C PRO A 125 -9.74 8.40 -24.72
N LEU A 126 -8.58 8.26 -25.37
CA LEU A 126 -8.20 9.14 -26.50
C LEU A 126 -7.91 8.46 -27.85
N GLU A 127 -8.05 7.14 -27.98
CA GLU A 127 -7.83 6.45 -29.27
C GLU A 127 -9.03 5.59 -29.72
N SER A 128 -10.23 6.15 -29.72
CA SER A 128 -11.39 5.48 -30.33
C SER A 128 -12.29 6.40 -31.16
N ASP A 129 -11.75 7.47 -31.75
CA ASP A 129 -12.55 8.39 -32.56
C ASP A 129 -11.81 8.93 -33.80
N THR A 130 -11.30 8.03 -34.65
CA THR A 130 -11.09 8.34 -36.08
C THR A 130 -11.20 7.07 -36.93
N SER A 131 -12.41 6.53 -37.03
CA SER A 131 -12.79 5.65 -38.15
C SER A 131 -14.30 5.63 -38.32
N LEU A 132 -14.88 6.72 -38.82
CA LEU A 132 -15.95 6.68 -39.82
C LEU A 132 -16.22 8.08 -40.39
N ASN A 133 -15.72 8.33 -41.60
CA ASN A 133 -16.50 8.97 -42.67
C ASN A 133 -15.69 8.86 -43.98
N VAL A 134 -15.78 7.67 -44.57
CA VAL A 134 -15.69 7.51 -46.03
C VAL A 134 -17.13 7.60 -46.56
N ALA A 135 -17.26 8.30 -47.69
CA ALA A 135 -18.44 8.42 -48.57
C ALA A 135 -19.55 9.41 -48.13
N HIS A 136 -19.72 10.49 -48.90
CA HIS A 136 -20.78 10.73 -49.88
C HIS A 136 -20.36 11.98 -50.68
N ALA A 137 -19.97 11.83 -51.94
CA ALA A 137 -20.78 12.01 -53.17
C ALA A 137 -20.44 13.36 -53.83
#